data_AF-A0A0P0CZ15-F1
#
_entry.id   AF-A0A0P0CZ15-F1
#
_cell.length_a   1.000
_cell.length_b   1.000
_cell.length_c   1.000
_cell.angle_alpha   90.00
_cell.angle_beta   90.00
_cell.angle_gamma   90.00
#
_symmetry.space_group_name_H-M   'P 1'
#
loop_
_entity.id
_entity.type
_entity.pdbx_description
1 polymer ?
#
loop_
_entity_poly.entity_id
_entity_poly.type
_entity_poly.pdbx_seq_one_letter_code
_entity_poly.pdbx_strand_id
1 'polypeptide(L)'
;MNAQEVNVNGKVYTVKKEAIFKDGADITETLTIEEKDNIKDKLENKIRLEKEEKERAAQNKKAEKEQKKAESKQKATEKALNKKVKAQANFEKADKKYDDAVKKYEKLKGKGKLSPNDESKWLNKIEKLKKSSDKAKSKL
;
A
#
# COMPACT_ATOMS: atom_id res chain seq x y z
N MET A 1 26.55 31.56 6.42
CA MET A 1 25.92 31.73 7.75
C MET A 1 24.55 32.36 7.52
N ASN A 2 23.49 31.67 7.94
CA ASN A 2 22.11 32.08 7.66
C ASN A 2 21.67 33.09 8.72
N ALA A 3 21.22 34.26 8.28
CA ALA A 3 20.54 35.21 9.16
C ALA A 3 19.14 34.67 9.49
N GLN A 4 18.65 34.91 10.71
CA GLN A 4 17.32 34.48 11.13
C GLN A 4 16.52 35.65 11.66
N GLU A 5 15.26 35.73 11.24
CA GLU A 5 14.34 36.77 11.66
C GLU A 5 13.51 36.31 12.86
N VAL A 6 13.39 37.17 13.86
CA VAL A 6 12.61 36.95 15.07
C VAL A 6 11.78 38.19 15.37
N ASN A 7 10.51 38.01 15.76
CA ASN A 7 9.62 39.10 16.14
C ASN A 7 9.53 39.18 17.66
N VAL A 8 9.99 40.27 18.28
CA VAL A 8 9.87 40.53 19.72
C VAL A 8 9.09 41.82 19.91
N ASN A 9 8.01 41.76 20.70
CA ASN A 9 7.16 42.92 21.01
C ASN A 9 6.69 43.72 19.77
N GLY A 10 6.36 43.01 18.68
CA GLY A 10 5.90 43.62 17.43
C GLY A 10 7.02 44.19 16.54
N LYS A 11 8.27 44.15 16.98
CA LYS A 11 9.44 44.57 16.20
C LYS A 11 10.14 43.35 15.61
N VAL A 12 10.50 43.43 14.34
CA VAL A 12 11.26 42.38 13.64
C VAL A 12 12.75 42.68 13.76
N TYR A 13 13.50 41.69 14.21
CA TYR A 13 14.95 41.74 14.32
C TYR A 13 15.56 40.61 13.49
N THR A 14 16.69 40.91 12.86
CA THR A 14 17.49 39.95 12.11
C THR A 14 18.71 39.61 12.93
N VAL A 15 18.85 38.35 13.34
CA VAL A 15 19.98 37.87 14.13
C VAL A 15 20.95 37.13 13.23
N LYS A 16 22.23 37.54 13.24
CA LYS A 16 23.30 36.91 12.49
C LYS A 16 24.48 36.67 13.42
N LYS A 17 24.64 35.41 13.86
CA LYS A 17 25.57 35.01 14.93
C LYS A 17 25.18 35.71 16.24
N GLU A 18 25.93 36.73 16.65
CA GLU A 18 25.69 37.52 17.86
C GLU A 18 25.20 38.94 17.56
N ALA A 19 25.28 39.38 16.31
CA ALA A 19 24.84 40.71 15.90
C ALA A 19 23.32 40.72 15.66
N ILE A 20 22.66 41.73 16.23
CA ILE A 20 21.23 41.99 16.15
C ILE A 20 21.02 43.22 15.29
N PHE A 21 20.33 43.02 14.16
CA PHE A 21 20.00 44.07 13.22
C PHE A 21 18.53 44.41 13.28
N LYS A 22 18.22 45.69 13.12
CA LYS A 22 16.86 46.19 12.91
C LYS A 22 16.87 47.13 11.72
N ASP A 23 15.99 46.90 10.75
CA ASP A 23 15.93 47.69 9.52
C ASP A 23 17.28 47.77 8.76
N GLY A 24 18.12 46.73 8.91
CA GLY A 24 19.45 46.64 8.31
C GLY A 24 20.58 47.33 9.11
N ALA A 25 20.27 48.10 10.15
CA ALA A 25 21.25 48.72 11.03
C ALA A 25 21.62 47.77 12.20
N ASP A 26 22.91 47.69 12.52
CA ASP A 26 23.39 46.96 13.70
C ASP A 26 23.06 47.76 14.96
N ILE A 27 22.19 47.20 15.80
CA ILE A 27 21.73 47.82 17.04
C ILE A 27 22.23 47.06 18.27
N THR A 28 23.19 46.14 18.09
CA THR A 28 23.65 45.23 19.14
C THR A 28 24.14 45.98 20.37
N GLU A 29 24.91 47.06 20.23
CA GLU A 29 25.42 47.79 21.40
C GLU A 29 24.36 48.67 22.06
N THR A 30 23.31 49.06 21.33
CA THR A 30 22.24 49.95 21.83
C THR A 30 21.16 49.22 22.62
N LEU A 31 21.06 47.89 22.46
CA LEU A 31 20.09 47.07 23.19
C LEU A 31 20.57 46.77 24.60
N THR A 32 19.62 46.77 25.54
CA THR A 32 19.86 46.30 26.90
C THR A 32 20.13 44.78 26.93
N ILE A 33 20.73 44.30 28.02
CA ILE A 33 21.02 42.87 28.20
C ILE A 33 19.72 42.06 28.16
N GLU A 34 18.68 42.53 28.86
CA GLU A 34 17.37 41.86 28.88
C GLU A 34 16.72 41.78 27.48
N GLU A 35 16.83 42.83 26.65
CA GLU A 35 16.31 42.80 25.30
C GLU A 35 17.08 41.83 24.40
N LYS A 36 18.41 41.77 24.55
CA LYS A 36 19.25 40.79 23.83
C LYS A 36 18.87 39.37 24.20
N ASP A 37 18.68 39.09 25.48
CA ASP A 37 18.32 37.78 25.97
C ASP A 37 16.93 37.37 25.46
N ASN A 38 15.95 38.27 25.53
CA ASN A 38 14.61 37.99 24.98
C ASN A 38 14.63 37.71 23.46
N ILE A 39 15.43 38.45 22.70
CA ILE A 39 15.63 38.21 21.25
C ILE A 39 16.27 36.84 21.00
N LYS A 40 17.29 36.47 21.78
CA LYS A 40 17.97 35.16 21.67
C LYS A 40 17.07 34.01 22.09
N ASP A 41 16.38 34.11 23.22
CA ASP A 41 15.45 33.10 23.73
C ASP A 41 14.33 32.82 22.74
N LYS A 42 13.81 33.88 22.11
CA LYS A 42 12.74 33.73 21.12
C LYS A 42 13.24 33.13 19.81
N LEU A 43 14.47 33.45 19.41
CA LEU A 43 15.13 32.82 18.27
C LEU A 43 15.37 31.34 18.53
N GLU A 44 15.91 30.98 19.69
CA GLU A 44 16.16 29.60 20.08
C GLU A 44 14.86 28.79 20.14
N ASN A 45 13.80 29.36 20.71
CA ASN A 45 12.48 28.73 20.70
C ASN A 45 11.94 28.54 19.28
N LYS A 46 12.10 29.53 18.38
CA LYS A 46 11.69 29.38 16.98
C LYS A 46 12.45 28.24 16.28
N ILE A 47 13.76 28.20 16.44
CA ILE A 47 14.61 27.14 15.86
C ILE A 47 14.21 25.77 16.43
N ARG A 48 13.96 25.68 17.74
CA ARG A 48 13.51 24.46 18.40
C ARG A 48 12.18 23.98 17.83
N LEU A 49 11.19 24.86 17.71
CA LEU A 49 9.87 24.55 17.15
C LEU A 49 9.97 24.12 15.68
N GLU A 50 10.76 24.80 14.84
CA GLU A 50 10.98 24.40 13.45
C GLU A 50 11.65 23.03 13.34
N LYS A 51 12.57 22.72 14.25
CA LYS A 51 13.23 21.41 14.28
C LYS A 51 12.24 20.32 14.69
N GLU A 52 11.47 20.54 15.75
CA GLU A 52 10.42 19.62 16.20
C GLU A 52 9.36 19.39 15.11
N GLU A 53 8.96 20.43 14.38
CA GLU A 53 8.03 20.32 13.25
C GLU A 53 8.63 19.51 12.10
N LYS A 54 9.88 19.75 11.73
CA LYS A 54 10.59 18.96 10.70
C LYS A 54 10.72 17.50 11.10
N GLU A 55 11.04 17.21 12.36
CA GLU A 55 11.12 15.86 12.89
C GLU A 55 9.76 15.17 12.87
N ARG A 56 8.70 15.85 13.31
CA ARG A 56 7.32 15.34 13.27
C ARG A 56 6.85 15.10 11.83
N ALA A 57 7.12 16.02 10.90
CA ALA A 57 6.78 15.85 9.49
C ALA A 57 7.55 14.67 8.86
N ALA A 58 8.83 14.50 9.21
CA ALA A 58 9.62 13.36 8.76
C ALA A 58 9.09 12.04 9.33
N GLN A 59 8.67 12.01 10.60
CA GLN A 59 8.07 10.84 11.24
C GLN A 59 6.73 10.49 10.60
N ASN A 60 5.84 11.46 10.39
CA ASN A 60 4.56 11.26 9.71
C ASN A 60 4.76 10.71 8.29
N LYS A 61 5.72 11.26 7.54
CA LYS A 61 6.05 10.77 6.19
C LYS A 61 6.59 9.34 6.19
N LYS A 62 7.33 8.93 7.23
CA LYS A 62 7.78 7.55 7.40
C LYS A 62 6.59 6.63 7.70
N ALA A 63 5.73 7.03 8.64
CA ALA A 63 4.54 6.27 9.03
C ALA A 63 3.58 6.07 7.83
N GLU A 64 3.30 7.12 7.06
CA GLU A 64 2.44 7.04 5.87
C GLU A 64 3.02 6.09 4.81
N LYS A 65 4.34 6.16 4.57
CA LYS A 65 5.02 5.23 3.65
C LYS A 65 4.91 3.78 4.11
N GLU A 66 5.04 3.54 5.41
CA GLU A 66 4.94 2.20 5.98
C GLU A 66 3.51 1.65 5.90
N GLN A 67 2.52 2.48 6.22
CA GLN A 67 1.10 2.14 6.07
C GLN A 67 0.76 1.79 4.61
N LYS A 68 1.22 2.60 3.65
CA LYS A 68 1.00 2.34 2.22
C LYS A 68 1.66 1.04 1.75
N LYS A 69 2.84 0.72 2.27
CA LYS A 69 3.51 -0.58 1.99
C LYS A 69 2.73 -1.75 2.58
N ALA A 70 2.24 -1.62 3.81
CA ALA A 70 1.41 -2.65 4.44
C ALA A 70 0.11 -2.89 3.67
N GLU A 71 -0.61 -1.82 3.30
CA GLU A 71 -1.87 -1.90 2.55
C GLU A 71 -1.65 -2.55 1.16
N SER A 72 -0.60 -2.14 0.45
CA SER A 72 -0.29 -2.73 -0.87
C SER A 72 0.06 -4.22 -0.77
N LYS A 73 0.78 -4.64 0.28
CA LYS A 73 1.09 -6.05 0.55
C LYS A 73 -0.17 -6.85 0.90
N GLN A 74 -1.05 -6.29 1.73
CA GLN A 74 -2.35 -6.91 2.07
C GLN A 74 -3.19 -7.09 0.80
N LYS A 75 -3.34 -6.05 -0.02
CA LYS A 75 -4.10 -6.08 -1.27
C LYS A 75 -3.53 -7.06 -2.29
N ALA A 76 -2.20 -7.18 -2.38
CA ALA A 76 -1.55 -8.17 -3.24
C ALA A 76 -1.83 -9.60 -2.77
N THR A 77 -1.75 -9.84 -1.46
CA THR A 77 -2.05 -11.13 -0.83
C THR A 77 -3.51 -11.51 -1.03
N GLU A 78 -4.44 -10.59 -0.80
CA GLU A 78 -5.87 -10.82 -0.99
C GLU A 78 -6.20 -11.14 -2.46
N LYS A 79 -5.61 -10.40 -3.41
CA LYS A 79 -5.77 -10.69 -4.84
C LYS A 79 -5.22 -12.07 -5.21
N ALA A 80 -4.07 -12.45 -4.67
CA ALA A 80 -3.48 -13.77 -4.91
C ALA A 80 -4.36 -14.89 -4.33
N LEU A 81 -4.87 -14.69 -3.10
CA LEU A 81 -5.79 -15.62 -2.45
C LEU A 81 -7.09 -15.76 -3.26
N ASN A 82 -7.69 -14.66 -3.67
CA ASN A 82 -8.92 -14.67 -4.48
C ASN A 82 -8.70 -15.38 -5.83
N LYS A 83 -7.54 -15.20 -6.47
CA LYS A 83 -7.18 -15.95 -7.69
C LYS A 83 -7.11 -17.45 -7.43
N LYS A 84 -6.46 -17.88 -6.34
CA LYS A 84 -6.38 -19.30 -5.95
C LYS A 84 -7.76 -19.88 -5.65
N VAL A 85 -8.57 -19.19 -4.86
CA VAL A 85 -9.95 -19.62 -4.54
C VAL A 85 -10.79 -19.77 -5.82
N LYS A 86 -10.70 -18.81 -6.73
CA LYS A 86 -11.40 -18.89 -8.04
C LYS A 86 -10.89 -20.04 -8.90
N ALA A 87 -9.57 -20.26 -8.93
CA ALA A 87 -8.98 -21.37 -9.67
C ALA A 87 -9.47 -22.71 -9.10
N GLN A 88 -9.47 -22.87 -7.77
CA GLN A 88 -9.97 -24.05 -7.07
C GLN A 88 -11.44 -24.30 -7.37
N ALA A 89 -12.30 -23.28 -7.21
CA ALA A 89 -13.72 -23.40 -7.50
C ALA A 89 -13.99 -23.76 -8.98
N ASN A 90 -13.16 -23.27 -9.91
CA ASN A 90 -13.27 -23.63 -11.33
C ASN A 90 -12.85 -25.07 -11.60
N PHE A 91 -11.78 -25.54 -10.96
CA PHE A 91 -11.37 -26.94 -11.03
C PHE A 91 -12.45 -27.86 -10.47
N GLU A 92 -12.91 -27.63 -9.24
CA GLU A 92 -13.96 -28.44 -8.60
C GLU A 92 -15.23 -28.53 -9.45
N LYS A 93 -15.64 -27.43 -10.08
CA LYS A 93 -16.79 -27.44 -11.02
C LYS A 93 -16.52 -28.24 -12.28
N ALA A 94 -15.33 -28.17 -12.85
CA ALA A 94 -14.96 -28.91 -14.07
C ALA A 94 -14.83 -30.41 -13.77
N ASP A 95 -14.23 -30.74 -12.64
CA ASP A 95 -14.01 -32.10 -12.16
C ASP A 95 -15.35 -32.79 -11.85
N LYS A 96 -16.24 -32.10 -11.13
CA LYS A 96 -17.60 -32.60 -10.89
C LYS A 96 -18.37 -32.89 -12.19
N LYS A 97 -18.26 -32.01 -13.20
CA LYS A 97 -18.92 -32.24 -14.50
C LYS A 97 -18.36 -33.46 -15.23
N TYR A 98 -17.05 -33.67 -15.16
CA TYR A 98 -16.40 -34.86 -15.72
C TYR A 98 -16.89 -36.11 -15.01
N ASP A 99 -16.86 -36.13 -13.68
CA ASP A 99 -17.33 -37.24 -12.85
C ASP A 99 -18.80 -37.59 -13.10
N ASP A 100 -19.67 -36.58 -13.15
CA ASP A 100 -21.09 -36.77 -13.42
C ASP A 100 -21.32 -37.34 -14.83
N ALA A 101 -20.50 -36.94 -15.82
CA ALA A 101 -20.57 -37.48 -17.17
C ALA A 101 -20.08 -38.93 -17.24
N VAL A 102 -18.98 -39.27 -16.56
CA VAL A 102 -18.47 -40.64 -16.44
C VAL A 102 -19.50 -41.54 -15.79
N LYS A 103 -20.04 -41.15 -14.62
CA LYS A 103 -21.07 -41.91 -13.89
C LYS A 103 -22.32 -42.14 -14.74
N LYS A 104 -22.75 -41.14 -15.51
CA LYS A 104 -23.93 -41.26 -16.37
C LYS A 104 -23.67 -42.20 -17.55
N TYR A 105 -22.49 -42.11 -18.16
CA TYR A 105 -22.08 -43.02 -19.23
C TYR A 105 -22.02 -44.47 -18.76
N GLU A 106 -21.36 -44.74 -17.64
CA GLU A 106 -21.27 -46.09 -17.05
C GLU A 106 -22.66 -46.68 -16.76
N LYS A 107 -23.57 -45.87 -16.19
CA LYS A 107 -24.96 -46.29 -15.95
C LYS A 107 -25.73 -46.61 -17.23
N LEU A 108 -25.54 -45.83 -18.29
CA LEU A 108 -26.21 -46.07 -19.58
C LEU A 108 -25.63 -47.31 -20.26
N LYS A 109 -24.30 -47.49 -20.21
CA LYS A 109 -23.58 -48.61 -20.79
C LYS A 109 -23.96 -49.92 -20.10
N GLY A 110 -23.96 -49.93 -18.77
CA GLY A 110 -24.40 -51.09 -17.98
C GLY A 110 -25.88 -51.46 -18.18
N LYS A 111 -26.73 -50.51 -18.62
CA LYS A 111 -28.12 -50.78 -18.97
C LYS A 111 -28.32 -51.18 -20.44
N GLY A 112 -27.27 -51.24 -21.26
CA GLY A 112 -27.37 -51.50 -22.69
C GLY A 112 -28.13 -50.42 -23.48
N LYS A 113 -28.27 -49.20 -22.92
CA LYS A 113 -29.05 -48.09 -23.52
C LYS A 113 -28.22 -47.17 -24.43
N LEU A 114 -27.08 -47.65 -24.92
CA LEU A 114 -26.22 -46.90 -25.83
C LEU A 114 -26.16 -47.60 -27.18
N SER A 115 -26.54 -46.88 -28.22
CA SER A 115 -26.18 -47.24 -29.59
C SER A 115 -24.68 -46.97 -29.82
N PRO A 116 -24.04 -47.63 -30.80
CA PRO A 116 -22.63 -47.37 -31.13
C PRO A 116 -22.33 -45.90 -31.43
N ASN A 117 -23.27 -45.19 -32.08
CA ASN A 117 -23.13 -43.77 -32.37
C ASN A 117 -23.23 -42.90 -31.11
N ASP A 118 -24.13 -43.24 -30.19
CA ASP A 118 -24.24 -42.52 -28.92
C ASP A 118 -23.05 -42.79 -28.01
N GLU A 119 -22.45 -43.98 -28.06
CA GLU A 119 -21.24 -44.33 -27.31
C GLU A 119 -20.08 -43.44 -27.75
N SER A 120 -19.89 -43.27 -29.05
CA SER A 120 -18.91 -42.34 -29.60
C SER A 120 -19.13 -40.89 -29.12
N LYS A 121 -20.39 -40.41 -29.13
CA LYS A 121 -20.71 -39.05 -28.62
C LYS A 121 -20.42 -38.91 -27.13
N TRP A 122 -20.73 -39.92 -26.32
CA TRP A 122 -20.44 -39.91 -24.88
C TRP A 122 -18.96 -39.92 -24.58
N LEU A 123 -18.18 -40.77 -25.27
CA LEU A 123 -16.73 -40.81 -25.14
C LEU A 123 -16.09 -39.47 -25.52
N ASN A 124 -16.51 -38.87 -26.63
CA ASN A 124 -16.05 -37.54 -27.05
C ASN A 124 -16.38 -36.46 -26.01
N LYS A 125 -17.58 -36.49 -25.42
CA LYS A 125 -17.98 -35.56 -24.37
C LYS A 125 -17.13 -35.72 -23.10
N ILE A 126 -16.90 -36.96 -22.66
CA ILE A 126 -16.07 -37.27 -21.49
C ILE A 126 -14.64 -36.80 -21.73
N GLU A 127 -14.08 -37.05 -22.91
CA GLU A 127 -12.73 -36.60 -23.27
C GLU A 127 -12.60 -35.06 -23.22
N LYS A 128 -13.59 -34.33 -23.77
CA LYS A 128 -13.63 -32.86 -23.70
C LYS A 128 -13.72 -32.36 -22.26
N LEU A 129 -14.54 -32.99 -21.42
CA LEU A 129 -14.69 -32.63 -20.01
C LEU A 129 -13.42 -32.93 -19.22
N LYS A 130 -12.75 -34.06 -19.49
CA LYS A 130 -11.45 -34.41 -18.91
C LYS A 130 -10.40 -33.36 -19.24
N LYS A 131 -10.25 -33.02 -20.53
CA LYS A 131 -9.36 -31.94 -20.99
C LYS A 131 -9.66 -30.60 -20.30
N SER A 132 -10.94 -30.30 -20.08
CA SER A 132 -11.34 -29.09 -19.35
C SER A 132 -11.00 -29.14 -17.86
N SER A 133 -11.15 -30.30 -17.19
CA SER A 133 -10.76 -30.48 -15.80
C SER A 133 -9.24 -30.38 -15.64
N ASP A 134 -8.47 -31.07 -16.49
CA ASP A 134 -7.01 -31.04 -16.49
C ASP A 134 -6.47 -29.63 -16.72
N LYS A 135 -7.07 -28.87 -17.64
CA LYS A 135 -6.72 -27.45 -17.88
C LYS A 135 -7.09 -26.53 -16.73
N ALA A 136 -8.11 -26.86 -15.94
CA ALA A 136 -8.45 -26.12 -14.74
C ALA A 136 -7.50 -26.47 -13.58
N LYS A 137 -7.13 -27.76 -13.46
CA LYS A 137 -6.16 -28.27 -12.49
C LYS A 137 -4.77 -27.66 -12.69
N SER A 138 -4.35 -27.50 -13.94
CA SER A 138 -3.06 -26.87 -14.27
C SER A 138 -2.98 -25.37 -13.92
N LYS A 139 -4.10 -24.76 -13.49
CA LYS A 139 -4.19 -23.34 -13.11
C LYS A 139 -4.33 -23.11 -11.60
N LEU A 140 -4.36 -24.19 -10.82
CA LEU A 140 -4.28 -24.17 -9.35
C LEU A 140 -2.87 -23.84 -8.90
#